data_AF-A0A355UMB8-F1
#
_entry.id   AF-A0A355UMB8-F1
#
_cell.length_a   1.000
_cell.length_b   1.000
_cell.length_c   1.000
_cell.angle_alpha   90.00
_cell.angle_beta   90.00
_cell.angle_gamma   90.00
#
_symmetry.space_group_name_H-M   'P 1'
#
loop_
_entity.id
_entity.type
_entity.pdbx_description
1 polymer ?
#
loop_
_entity_poly.entity_id
_entity_poly.type
_entity_poly.pdbx_seq_one_letter_code
_entity_poly.pdbx_strand_id
1 'polypeptide(L)'
;KSGLKVYIIKSIDKKLPLEDIAVAKNLLMDDLLNEIESIVASGTKLDIQYYIDETVDPYHQEDILELLRENENDNVSEILEELGEEEYTEEEVRLMRIVFFSKFG
;
A
#
# COMPACT_ATOMS: atom_id res chain seq x y z
N LYS A 1 16.71 -1.00 -12.91
CA LYS A 1 15.68 -1.56 -12.00
C LYS A 1 16.10 -1.56 -10.52
N SER A 2 17.25 -2.13 -10.12
CA SER A 2 17.62 -2.22 -8.67
C SER A 2 17.74 -0.88 -7.91
N GLY A 3 18.26 0.17 -8.55
CA GLY A 3 18.45 1.48 -7.89
C GLY A 3 17.17 2.19 -7.43
N LEU A 4 16.05 2.01 -8.15
CA LEU A 4 14.76 2.61 -7.77
C LEU A 4 14.19 1.93 -6.54
N LYS A 5 14.16 0.59 -6.52
CA LYS A 5 13.70 -0.19 -5.36
C LYS A 5 14.49 0.13 -4.11
N VAL A 6 15.83 0.17 -4.20
CA VAL A 6 16.69 0.55 -3.07
C VAL A 6 16.40 1.97 -2.58
N TYR A 7 16.07 2.90 -3.48
CA TYR A 7 15.68 4.26 -3.08
C TYR A 7 14.34 4.27 -2.33
N ILE A 8 13.32 3.58 -2.85
CA ILE A 8 11.99 3.49 -2.24
C ILE A 8 12.11 2.90 -0.83
N ILE A 9 12.78 1.75 -0.68
CA ILE A 9 13.01 1.09 0.62
C ILE A 9 13.64 2.06 1.62
N LYS A 10 14.77 2.70 1.24
CA LYS A 10 15.47 3.63 2.12
C LYS A 10 14.68 4.89 2.47
N SER A 11 13.74 5.28 1.62
CA SER A 11 12.90 6.46 1.83
C SER A 11 11.75 6.14 2.78
N ILE A 12 11.15 4.95 2.63
CA ILE A 12 10.16 4.40 3.56
C ILE A 12 10.79 4.17 4.95
N ASP A 13 12.02 3.64 5.02
CA ASP A 13 12.76 3.50 6.29
C ASP A 13 12.98 4.84 7.01
N LYS A 14 13.07 5.93 6.25
CA LYS A 14 13.20 7.30 6.77
C LYS A 14 11.84 7.97 7.02
N LYS A 15 10.75 7.26 6.76
CA LYS A 15 9.36 7.72 6.88
C LYS A 15 9.09 8.99 6.08
N LEU A 16 9.63 9.07 4.85
CA LEU A 16 9.28 10.15 3.95
C LEU A 16 7.85 9.94 3.41
N PRO A 17 7.04 11.00 3.27
CA PRO A 17 5.72 10.90 2.62
C PRO A 17 5.82 10.24 1.24
N LEU A 18 4.83 9.41 0.87
CA LEU A 18 4.89 8.67 -0.39
C LEU A 18 4.86 9.62 -1.60
N GLU A 19 4.16 10.75 -1.49
CA GLU A 19 4.13 11.80 -2.50
C GLU A 19 5.52 12.39 -2.74
N ASP A 20 6.29 12.64 -1.68
CA ASP A 20 7.66 13.14 -1.79
C ASP A 20 8.58 12.12 -2.47
N ILE A 21 8.38 10.83 -2.19
CA ILE A 21 9.11 9.74 -2.85
C ILE A 21 8.78 9.69 -4.33
N ALA A 22 7.50 9.79 -4.69
CA ALA A 22 7.02 9.80 -6.07
C ALA A 22 7.58 11.00 -6.85
N VAL A 23 7.46 12.22 -6.29
CA VAL A 23 7.99 13.46 -6.88
C VAL A 23 9.50 13.38 -7.08
N ALA A 24 10.26 12.90 -6.09
CA ALA A 24 11.71 12.79 -6.18
C ALA A 24 12.20 11.82 -7.27
N LYS A 25 11.33 10.93 -7.74
CA LYS A 25 11.59 9.99 -8.84
C LYS A 25 10.77 10.24 -10.09
N ASN A 26 10.01 11.34 -10.13
CA ASN A 26 9.13 11.70 -11.22
C ASN A 26 8.19 10.54 -11.59
N LEU A 27 7.60 9.92 -10.57
CA LEU A 27 6.62 8.85 -10.67
C LEU A 27 5.22 9.41 -10.38
N LEU A 28 4.21 8.82 -11.02
CA LEU A 28 2.84 8.94 -10.56
C LEU A 28 2.65 8.11 -9.28
N MET A 29 1.62 8.41 -8.49
CA MET A 29 1.33 7.63 -7.27
C MET A 29 1.10 6.15 -7.60
N ASP A 30 0.33 5.87 -8.65
CA ASP A 30 0.08 4.48 -9.10
C ASP A 30 1.36 3.73 -9.46
N ASP A 31 2.31 4.40 -10.12
CA ASP A 31 3.60 3.82 -10.46
C ASP A 31 4.45 3.53 -9.20
N LEU A 32 4.39 4.42 -8.20
CA LEU A 32 5.06 4.21 -6.93
C LEU A 32 4.45 3.02 -6.17
N LEU A 33 3.13 2.95 -6.08
CA LEU A 33 2.42 1.85 -5.42
C LEU A 33 2.71 0.51 -6.10
N ASN A 34 2.75 0.46 -7.44
CA ASN A 34 3.14 -0.72 -8.21
C ASN A 34 4.56 -1.21 -7.85
N GLU A 35 5.51 -0.28 -7.69
CA GLU A 35 6.88 -0.63 -7.30
C GLU A 35 6.95 -1.09 -5.84
N ILE A 36 6.17 -0.49 -4.93
CA ILE A 36 6.07 -0.90 -3.52
C ILE A 36 5.48 -2.31 -3.42
N GLU A 37 4.37 -2.58 -4.10
CA GLU A 37 3.75 -3.92 -4.19
C GLU A 37 4.76 -4.94 -4.73
N SER A 38 5.53 -4.59 -5.77
CA SER A 38 6.59 -5.45 -6.31
C SER A 38 7.76 -5.68 -5.34
N ILE A 39 8.03 -4.75 -4.42
CA ILE A 39 9.02 -4.93 -3.36
C ILE A 39 8.49 -5.88 -2.29
N VAL A 40 7.25 -5.68 -1.84
CA VAL A 40 6.60 -6.56 -0.84
C VAL A 40 6.45 -7.98 -1.37
N ALA A 41 6.00 -8.15 -2.62
CA ALA A 41 5.89 -9.45 -3.29
C ALA A 41 7.24 -10.18 -3.45
N SER A 42 8.37 -9.46 -3.32
CA SER A 42 9.71 -10.08 -3.29
C SER A 42 10.15 -10.57 -1.91
N GLY A 43 9.28 -10.45 -0.90
CA GLY A 43 9.54 -10.82 0.49
C GLY A 43 10.19 -9.72 1.34
N THR A 44 10.30 -8.50 0.82
CA THR A 44 10.84 -7.36 1.59
C THR A 44 9.73 -6.74 2.42
N LYS A 45 9.89 -6.73 3.74
CA LYS A 45 8.93 -6.09 4.66
C LYS A 45 9.12 -4.59 4.65
N LEU A 46 8.04 -3.86 4.37
CA LEU A 46 8.00 -2.40 4.44
C LEU A 46 7.03 -1.97 5.53
N ASP A 47 7.37 -0.90 6.24
CA ASP A 47 6.47 -0.29 7.21
C ASP A 47 6.02 1.08 6.68
N ILE A 48 4.83 1.12 6.09
CA ILE A 48 4.18 2.36 5.62
C ILE A 48 3.09 2.84 6.57
N GLN A 49 2.98 2.29 7.79
CA GLN A 49 1.91 2.64 8.74
C GLN A 49 1.85 4.15 9.02
N TYR A 50 3.02 4.81 9.05
CA TYR A 50 3.11 6.27 9.24
C TYR A 50 2.36 7.07 8.17
N TYR A 51 2.26 6.55 6.95
CA TYR A 51 1.52 7.19 5.87
C TYR A 51 0.03 6.86 5.98
N ILE A 52 -0.29 5.59 6.26
CA ILE A 52 -1.67 5.12 6.42
C ILE A 52 -2.40 5.88 7.52
N ASP A 53 -1.74 6.08 8.66
CA ASP A 53 -2.31 6.78 9.83
C ASP A 53 -2.69 8.23 9.51
N GLU A 54 -2.14 8.81 8.44
CA GLU A 54 -2.40 10.18 8.00
C GLU A 54 -3.39 10.26 6.82
N THR A 55 -3.51 9.20 6.02
CA THR A 55 -4.23 9.23 4.73
C THR A 55 -5.45 8.33 4.64
N VAL A 56 -5.59 7.32 5.51
CA VAL A 56 -6.70 6.37 5.49
C VAL A 56 -7.47 6.45 6.80
N ASP A 57 -8.80 6.62 6.72
CA ASP A 57 -9.64 6.68 7.91
C ASP A 57 -9.49 5.39 8.76
N PRO A 58 -9.32 5.48 10.09
CA PRO A 58 -9.12 4.31 10.94
C PRO A 58 -10.23 3.25 10.81
N TYR A 59 -11.47 3.64 10.53
CA TYR A 59 -12.57 2.70 10.26
C TYR A 59 -12.35 1.97 8.93
N HIS A 60 -11.95 2.69 7.89
CA HIS A 60 -11.64 2.07 6.59
C HIS A 60 -10.47 1.08 6.71
N GLN A 61 -9.45 1.42 7.52
CA GLN A 61 -8.34 0.51 7.78
C GLN A 61 -8.80 -0.80 8.42
N GLU A 62 -9.72 -0.73 9.39
CA GLU A 62 -10.25 -1.92 10.07
C GLU A 62 -11.05 -2.79 9.10
N ASP A 63 -11.99 -2.20 8.35
CA ASP A 63 -12.87 -2.90 7.42
C ASP A 63 -12.08 -3.58 6.29
N ILE A 64 -11.13 -2.86 5.66
CA ILE A 64 -10.28 -3.44 4.61
C ILE A 64 -9.40 -4.58 5.17
N LEU A 65 -8.87 -4.42 6.39
CA LEU A 65 -7.99 -5.42 7.00
C LEU A 65 -8.76 -6.67 7.44
N GLU A 66 -9.99 -6.53 7.91
CA GLU A 66 -10.88 -7.65 8.20
C GLU A 66 -11.15 -8.44 6.93
N LEU A 67 -11.54 -7.77 5.84
CA LEU A 67 -11.83 -8.43 4.59
C LEU A 67 -10.61 -9.19 4.02
N LEU A 68 -9.42 -8.58 4.06
CA LEU A 68 -8.17 -9.23 3.64
C LEU A 68 -7.80 -10.47 4.48
N ARG A 69 -8.26 -10.55 5.73
CA ARG A 69 -8.02 -11.72 6.60
C ARG A 69 -9.02 -12.83 6.34
N GLU A 70 -10.25 -12.48 5.97
CA GLU A 70 -11.32 -13.44 5.72
C GLU A 70 -11.26 -14.02 4.30
N ASN A 71 -10.88 -13.20 3.32
CA ASN A 71 -10.83 -13.60 1.92
C ASN A 71 -9.57 -14.40 1.57
N GLU A 72 -9.73 -15.43 0.74
CA GLU A 72 -8.62 -16.16 0.12
C GLU A 72 -8.02 -15.41 -1.08
N ASN A 73 -8.72 -14.41 -1.60
CA ASN A 73 -8.32 -13.59 -2.74
C ASN A 73 -7.98 -12.16 -2.31
N ASP A 74 -6.83 -11.67 -2.77
CA ASP A 74 -6.36 -10.32 -2.51
C ASP A 74 -6.56 -9.39 -3.72
N ASN A 75 -7.46 -9.71 -4.65
CA ASN A 75 -7.73 -8.86 -5.80
C ASN A 75 -8.33 -7.51 -5.39
N VAL A 76 -7.70 -6.41 -5.81
CA VAL A 76 -8.10 -5.04 -5.47
C VAL A 76 -9.53 -4.73 -5.91
N SER A 77 -9.89 -5.08 -7.15
CA SER A 77 -11.22 -4.77 -7.70
C SER A 77 -12.32 -5.56 -7.00
N GLU A 78 -12.08 -6.83 -6.68
CA GLU A 78 -13.05 -7.65 -5.93
C GLU A 78 -13.25 -7.12 -4.51
N ILE A 79 -12.17 -6.76 -3.82
CA ILE A 79 -12.23 -6.14 -2.49
C ILE A 79 -13.03 -4.83 -2.54
N LEU A 80 -12.79 -4.00 -3.55
CA LEU A 80 -13.46 -2.71 -3.69
C LEU A 80 -14.96 -2.89 -3.98
N GLU A 81 -15.34 -3.88 -4.80
CA GLU A 81 -16.73 -4.23 -5.06
C GLU A 81 -17.46 -4.69 -3.78
N GLU A 82 -16.78 -5.49 -2.94
CA GLU A 82 -17.34 -5.99 -1.67
C GLU A 82 -17.50 -4.90 -0.61
N LEU A 83 -16.53 -3.98 -0.52
CA LEU A 83 -16.57 -2.85 0.43
C LEU A 83 -17.53 -1.74 0.00
N GLY A 84 -17.73 -1.57 -1.31
CA GLY A 84 -18.55 -0.53 -1.90
C GLY A 84 -17.72 0.63 -2.44
N GLU A 85 -17.62 0.72 -3.77
CA GLU A 85 -16.81 1.71 -4.51
C GLU A 85 -17.15 3.19 -4.23
N GLU A 86 -18.30 3.48 -3.62
CA GLU A 86 -18.71 4.85 -3.27
C GLU A 86 -18.08 5.36 -1.97
N GLU A 87 -17.69 4.46 -1.06
CA GLU A 87 -17.13 4.79 0.26
C GLU A 87 -15.61 4.60 0.30
N TYR A 88 -15.09 3.63 -0.47
CA TYR A 88 -13.69 3.26 -0.48
C TYR A 88 -13.03 3.59 -1.81
N THR A 89 -11.75 3.94 -1.75
CA THR A 89 -10.93 4.17 -2.94
C THR A 89 -10.00 3.00 -3.23
N GLU A 90 -9.64 2.84 -4.50
CA GLU A 90 -8.62 1.87 -4.92
C GLU A 90 -7.29 2.09 -4.19
N GLU A 91 -6.90 3.35 -3.98
CA GLU A 91 -5.67 3.70 -3.28
C GLU A 91 -5.66 3.19 -1.83
N GLU A 92 -6.75 3.40 -1.07
CA GLU A 92 -6.86 2.90 0.31
C GLU A 92 -6.75 1.37 0.37
N VAL A 93 -7.43 0.67 -0.54
CA VAL A 93 -7.36 -0.80 -0.61
C VAL A 93 -5.94 -1.26 -0.91
N ARG A 94 -5.25 -0.65 -1.88
CA ARG A 94 -3.87 -0.99 -2.24
C ARG A 94 -2.89 -0.73 -1.09
N LEU A 95 -3.04 0.42 -0.43
CA LEU A 95 -2.24 0.81 0.73
C LEU A 95 -2.38 -0.21 1.87
N MET A 96 -3.61 -0.62 2.19
CA MET A 96 -3.87 -1.61 3.23
C MET A 96 -3.38 -3.01 2.84
N ARG A 97 -3.46 -3.40 1.56
CA ARG A 97 -2.85 -4.64 1.04
C ARG A 97 -1.35 -4.67 1.25
N ILE A 98 -0.65 -3.57 0.96
CA ILE A 98 0.81 -3.45 1.18
C ILE A 98 1.15 -3.71 2.65
N VAL A 99 0.38 -3.11 3.58
CA VAL A 99 0.55 -3.33 5.02
C VAL A 99 0.30 -4.78 5.41
N PHE A 100 -0.79 -5.36 4.90
CA PHE A 100 -1.16 -6.75 5.17
C PHE A 100 -0.05 -7.71 4.74
N PHE A 101 0.40 -7.64 3.49
CA PHE A 101 1.46 -8.53 2.99
C PHE A 101 2.83 -8.26 3.61
N SER A 102 3.16 -7.02 4.00
CA SER A 102 4.41 -6.77 4.74
C SER A 102 4.38 -7.37 6.16
N LYS A 103 3.20 -7.43 6.79
CA LYS A 103 3.05 -7.99 8.15
C LYS A 103 2.92 -9.52 8.14
N PHE A 104 2.10 -10.06 7.24
CA PHE A 104 1.66 -11.47 7.25
C PHE A 104 2.19 -12.32 6.09
N GLY A 105 2.75 -11.71 5.05
CA GLY A 105 3.43 -12.40 3.93
C GLY A 105 4.87 -12.81 4.22
#